data_AF-A0A4Q1AZ52-F1
#
_entry.id   AF-A0A4Q1AZ52-F1
#
_cell.length_a   1.000
_cell.length_b   1.000
_cell.length_c   1.000
_cell.angle_alpha   90.00
_cell.angle_beta   90.00
_cell.angle_gamma   90.00
#
_symmetry.space_group_name_H-M   'P 1'
#
loop_
_entity.id
_entity.type
_entity.pdbx_description
1 polymer ?
#
loop_
_entity_poly.entity_id
_entity_poly.type
_entity_poly.pdbx_seq_one_letter_code
_entity_poly.pdbx_strand_id
1 'polypeptide(L)'
;MLANYLMYILMAVVGIYLIYVGKNIRNMEIKTKYKKENLAKLYPYMGIAFIVAAIASVIIKSTIPQMEVIIPFAMIIILLVLNWKYRR
;
A
#
# COMPACT_ATOMS: atom_id res chain seq x y z
N MET A 1 11.33 20.68 2.70
CA MET A 1 10.88 19.97 3.92
C MET A 1 9.43 19.52 3.83
N LEU A 2 8.48 20.41 3.52
CA LEU A 2 7.04 20.09 3.45
C LEU A 2 6.69 18.99 2.41
N ALA A 3 7.35 19.03 1.24
CA ALA A 3 7.17 18.05 0.16
C ALA A 3 7.51 16.60 0.57
N ASN A 4 8.42 16.39 1.52
CA ASN A 4 8.78 15.03 1.94
C ASN A 4 7.73 14.45 2.90
N TYR A 5 7.08 15.28 3.72
CA TYR A 5 5.96 14.83 4.56
C TYR A 5 4.68 14.62 3.74
N LEU A 6 4.52 15.40 2.67
CA LEU A 6 3.44 15.22 1.70
C LEU A 6 3.46 13.81 1.09
N MET A 7 4.63 13.24 0.82
CA MET A 7 4.75 11.87 0.31
C MET A 7 4.14 10.84 1.26
N TYR A 8 4.39 10.92 2.57
CA TYR A 8 3.83 9.96 3.53
C TYR A 8 2.32 10.14 3.70
N ILE A 9 1.83 11.38 3.65
CA ILE A 9 0.39 11.69 3.66
C ILE A 9 -0.27 11.06 2.43
N LEU A 10 0.33 11.22 1.24
CA LEU A 10 -0.18 10.60 0.01
C LEU A 10 -0.16 9.07 0.09
N MET A 11 0.90 8.48 0.65
CA MET A 11 0.95 7.02 0.88
C MET A 11 -0.18 6.55 1.81
N ALA A 12 -0.46 7.27 2.89
CA ALA A 12 -1.56 6.95 3.79
C ALA A 12 -2.93 7.09 3.10
N VAL A 13 -3.13 8.15 2.32
CA VAL A 13 -4.37 8.37 1.56
C VAL A 13 -4.59 7.27 0.52
N VAL A 14 -3.55 6.91 -0.24
CA VAL A 14 -3.60 5.78 -1.18
C VAL A 14 -3.90 4.48 -0.45
N GLY A 15 -3.28 4.26 0.72
CA GLY A 15 -3.54 3.07 1.54
C GLY A 15 -4.99 2.95 1.99
N ILE A 16 -5.57 4.04 2.49
CA ILE A 16 -6.99 4.10 2.88
C ILE A 16 -7.90 3.87 1.67
N TYR A 17 -7.58 4.49 0.53
CA TYR A 17 -8.34 4.33 -0.71
C TYR A 17 -8.34 2.87 -1.18
N LEU A 18 -7.20 2.19 -1.15
CA LEU A 18 -7.09 0.78 -1.51
C LEU A 18 -7.93 -0.12 -0.59
N ILE A 19 -7.95 0.16 0.72
CA ILE A 19 -8.82 -0.55 1.66
C ILE A 19 -10.30 -0.32 1.32
N TYR A 20 -10.68 0.91 1.00
CA TYR A 20 -12.04 1.23 0.58
C TYR A 20 -12.43 0.49 -0.72
N VAL A 21 -11.58 0.52 -1.74
CA VAL A 21 -11.81 -0.21 -2.99
C VAL A 21 -11.93 -1.71 -2.73
N GLY A 22 -11.03 -2.29 -1.94
CA GLY A 22 -11.04 -3.71 -1.60
C GLY A 22 -12.31 -4.17 -0.89
N LYS A 23 -12.90 -3.33 -0.04
CA LYS A 23 -14.19 -3.61 0.61
C LYS A 23 -15.36 -3.59 -0.38
N ASN A 24 -15.33 -2.70 -1.36
CA ASN A 24 -16.45 -2.46 -2.28
C ASN A 24 -16.35 -3.21 -3.62
N ILE A 25 -15.20 -3.79 -3.95
CA ILE A 25 -14.95 -4.39 -5.28
C ILE A 25 -15.88 -5.56 -5.62
N ARG A 26 -16.43 -6.26 -4.62
CA ARG A 26 -17.40 -7.33 -4.85
C ARG A 26 -18.69 -6.82 -5.46
N ASN A 27 -19.08 -5.59 -5.12
CA ASN A 27 -20.30 -4.94 -5.58
C ASN A 27 -20.07 -4.03 -6.80
N MET A 28 -18.82 -3.81 -7.20
CA MET A 28 -18.48 -3.01 -8.37
C MET A 28 -18.49 -3.83 -9.65
N GLU A 29 -18.98 -3.25 -10.75
CA GLU A 29 -18.93 -3.83 -12.10
C GLU A 29 -17.54 -3.67 -12.72
N ILE A 30 -16.52 -4.28 -12.11
CA ILE A 30 -15.17 -4.27 -12.66
C ILE A 30 -15.01 -5.42 -13.66
N LYS A 31 -14.72 -5.09 -14.92
CA LYS A 31 -14.24 -6.05 -15.92
C LYS A 31 -12.76 -6.37 -15.62
N THR A 32 -12.51 -7.52 -15.01
CA THR A 32 -11.18 -7.98 -14.64
C THR A 32 -10.98 -9.44 -15.08
N LYS A 33 -9.78 -9.78 -15.55
CA LYS A 33 -9.35 -11.15 -15.86
C LYS A 33 -9.19 -12.01 -14.59
N TYR A 34 -9.05 -11.39 -13.43
CA TYR A 34 -8.84 -12.02 -12.12
C TYR A 34 -10.13 -12.11 -11.30
N LYS A 35 -10.21 -13.12 -10.42
CA LYS A 35 -11.35 -13.31 -9.51
C LYS A 35 -11.51 -12.10 -8.58
N LYS A 36 -12.71 -11.52 -8.53
CA LYS A 36 -13.04 -10.37 -7.66
C LYS A 36 -12.73 -10.66 -6.18
N GLU A 37 -12.86 -11.90 -5.73
CA GLU A 37 -12.52 -12.33 -4.37
C GLU A 37 -11.05 -12.13 -4.01
N ASN A 38 -10.15 -12.36 -4.97
CA ASN A 38 -8.72 -12.23 -4.75
C ASN A 38 -8.32 -10.75 -4.76
N LEU A 39 -8.96 -9.94 -5.60
CA LEU A 39 -8.80 -8.47 -5.57
C LEU A 39 -9.35 -7.86 -4.27
N ALA A 40 -10.47 -8.38 -3.76
CA ALA A 40 -11.05 -7.96 -2.47
C ALA A 40 -10.11 -8.23 -1.28
N LYS A 41 -9.18 -9.19 -1.41
CA LYS A 41 -8.14 -9.46 -0.43
C LYS A 41 -6.87 -8.66 -0.74
N LEU A 42 -6.46 -8.59 -2.00
CA LEU A 42 -5.25 -7.92 -2.44
C LEU A 42 -5.24 -6.43 -2.09
N TYR A 43 -6.30 -5.69 -2.44
CA TYR A 43 -6.32 -4.25 -2.25
C TYR A 43 -6.24 -3.81 -0.79
N PRO A 44 -6.97 -4.43 0.17
CA PRO A 44 -6.80 -4.10 1.58
C PRO A 44 -5.40 -4.43 2.11
N TYR A 45 -4.80 -5.57 1.72
CA TYR A 45 -3.44 -5.90 2.15
C TYR A 45 -2.40 -4.92 1.59
N MET A 46 -2.52 -4.53 0.32
CA MET A 46 -1.68 -3.48 -0.26
C MET A 46 -1.89 -2.17 0.50
N GLY A 47 -3.14 -1.80 0.80
CA GLY A 47 -3.45 -0.57 1.52
C GLY A 47 -2.85 -0.52 2.93
N ILE A 48 -2.89 -1.65 3.67
CA ILE A 48 -2.22 -1.79 4.96
C ILE A 48 -0.71 -1.61 4.81
N ALA A 49 -0.09 -2.21 3.79
CA ALA A 49 1.35 -2.05 3.54
C ALA A 49 1.74 -0.57 3.30
N PHE A 50 0.92 0.17 2.54
CA PHE A 50 1.11 1.61 2.31
C PHE A 50 1.01 2.43 3.60
N ILE A 51 0.03 2.15 4.46
CA ILE A 51 -0.13 2.84 5.75
C ILE A 51 1.05 2.54 6.69
N VAL A 52 1.44 1.27 6.80
CA VAL A 52 2.58 0.86 7.65
C VAL A 52 3.87 1.51 7.14
N ALA A 53 4.11 1.53 5.83
CA ALA A 53 5.27 2.18 5.24
C ALA A 53 5.27 3.71 5.48
N ALA A 54 4.11 4.36 5.41
CA ALA A 54 3.98 5.79 5.71
C ALA A 54 4.36 6.10 7.17
N ILE A 55 3.84 5.33 8.12
CA ILE A 55 4.16 5.49 9.55
C ILE A 55 5.64 5.19 9.82
N ALA A 56 6.16 4.09 9.28
CA ALA A 56 7.57 3.72 9.41
C ALA A 56 8.49 4.81 8.83
N SER A 57 8.10 5.44 7.72
CA SER A 57 8.87 6.53 7.10
C SER A 57 8.95 7.77 7.99
N VAL A 58 7.85 8.14 8.65
CA VAL A 58 7.86 9.26 9.61
C VAL A 58 8.78 8.97 10.80
N ILE A 59 8.73 7.74 11.33
CA ILE A 59 9.58 7.32 12.46
C ILE A 59 11.06 7.29 12.04
N ILE A 60 11.40 6.58 10.96
CA ILE A 60 12.78 6.40 10.50
C ILE A 60 13.40 7.74 10.13
N LYS A 61 12.66 8.65 9.50
CA LYS A 61 13.17 9.99 9.23
C LYS A 61 13.50 10.79 10.49
N SER A 62 12.73 10.57 11.56
CA SER A 62 12.93 11.27 12.83
C SER A 62 14.07 10.69 13.66
N THR A 63 14.44 9.42 13.43
CA THR A 63 15.48 8.71 14.21
C THR A 63 16.77 8.49 13.40
N ILE A 64 16.67 7.96 12.19
CA ILE A 64 17.78 7.53 11.34
C ILE A 64 17.48 7.86 9.86
N PRO A 65 17.57 9.14 9.45
CA PRO A 65 17.12 9.59 8.12
C PRO A 65 17.89 8.96 6.95
N GLN A 66 19.11 8.48 7.18
CA GLN A 66 19.92 7.78 6.16
C GLN A 66 19.30 6.44 5.72
N MET A 67 18.47 5.82 6.57
CA MET A 67 17.81 4.54 6.25
C MET A 67 16.47 4.71 5.54
N GLU A 68 16.01 5.94 5.31
CA GLU A 68 14.72 6.20 4.67
C GLU A 68 14.64 5.56 3.27
N VAL A 69 15.79 5.42 2.60
CA VAL A 69 15.90 4.79 1.29
C VAL A 69 15.52 3.30 1.29
N ILE A 70 15.57 2.61 2.43
CA ILE A 70 15.27 1.16 2.53
C ILE A 70 13.76 0.90 2.47
N ILE A 71 12.94 1.84 2.95
CA ILE A 71 11.48 1.69 3.03
C ILE A 71 10.83 1.45 1.66
N PRO A 72 11.13 2.21 0.58
CA PRO A 72 10.55 1.92 -0.73
C PRO A 72 10.95 0.54 -1.25
N PHE A 73 12.18 0.06 -1.01
CA PHE A 73 12.59 -1.30 -1.41
C PHE A 73 11.81 -2.38 -0.66
N ALA A 74 11.69 -2.26 0.67
CA ALA A 74 10.89 -3.18 1.48
C ALA A 74 9.43 -3.19 1.03
N MET A 75 8.86 -2.02 0.72
CA MET A 75 7.51 -1.89 0.21
C MET A 75 7.32 -2.59 -1.14
N ILE A 76 8.24 -2.39 -2.10
CA ILE A 76 8.19 -3.07 -3.40
C ILE A 76 8.19 -4.60 -3.22
N ILE A 77 9.05 -5.14 -2.36
CA ILE A 77 9.11 -6.58 -2.07
C ILE A 77 7.77 -7.09 -1.53
N ILE A 78 7.19 -6.40 -0.56
CA ILE A 78 5.89 -6.77 0.02
C ILE A 78 4.79 -6.74 -1.05
N LEU A 79 4.75 -5.70 -1.89
CA LEU A 79 3.76 -5.57 -2.95
C LEU A 79 3.91 -6.68 -4.01
N LEU A 80 5.14 -7.07 -4.35
CA LEU A 80 5.40 -8.19 -5.26
C LEU A 80 4.89 -9.52 -4.68
N VAL A 81 5.16 -9.78 -3.39
CA VAL A 81 4.68 -10.99 -2.70
C VAL A 81 3.15 -11.02 -2.63
N LEU A 82 2.52 -9.91 -2.27
CA LEU A 82 1.06 -9.79 -2.25
C LEU A 82 0.46 -10.01 -3.64
N ASN A 83 1.02 -9.35 -4.66
CA ASN A 83 0.58 -9.53 -6.03
C ASN A 83 0.73 -10.99 -6.46
N TRP A 84 1.86 -11.64 -6.21
CA TRP A 84 2.05 -13.03 -6.61
C TRP A 84 1.08 -14.00 -5.90
N LYS A 85 0.80 -13.75 -4.62
CA LYS A 85 -0.11 -14.56 -3.80
C LYS A 85 -1.57 -14.44 -4.23
N TYR A 86 -2.03 -13.23 -4.55
CA TYR A 86 -3.45 -12.95 -4.83
C TYR A 86 -3.77 -12.70 -6.31
N ARG A 87 -2.80 -12.73 -7.22
CA ARG A 87 -3.03 -12.62 -8.67
C ARG A 87 -3.43 -13.93 -9.34
N ARG A 88 -3.24 -15.08 -8.67
CA ARG A 88 -3.80 -16.38 -9.09
C ARG A 88 -5.30 -16.41 -8.81
#